data_AF-A0A8H3AB48-F1
#
_entry.id   AF-A0A8H3AB48-F1
#
_cell.length_a   1.000
_cell.length_b   1.000
_cell.length_c   1.000
_cell.angle_alpha   90.00
_cell.angle_beta   90.00
_cell.angle_gamma   90.00
#
_symmetry.space_group_name_H-M   'P 1'
#
loop_
_entity.id
_entity.type
_entity.pdbx_description
1 polymer ?
#
loop_
_entity_poly.entity_id
_entity_poly.type
_entity_poly.pdbx_seq_one_letter_code
_entity_poly.pdbx_strand_id
1 'polypeptide(L)'
;MAPNLITLSGLSFVLINVACIALYEADLETPGPAWLYLSFALGLFMYQTFDNVDGRQARKTGTSSALGHVFDHGIDTLNCPLGGLVQVASLGLGHSVNGAFYVLIGCVPMWLSTWEEYYTGTLYLGYINGPTEGILIAIGVHLISAFFEGILIAIGVHLISAFFGPRIWHSTVDLSGLVSWVSRPVTLIECFNVIVLLAVFVVHAPVCLMNVHAACKSKGISFTSAISQNLTFAIYIGLCWAWITSPYSSLLSPTTGSIPHGGLTEFTLLVVFVCTFGRMLPRVIIAHLTHGPFPSLLPSVILPILGGVLIVNLNRFGWYIAPAVEVWYTHAALVYSFISWQHWAVVACIRFSEALGINCLTIKPKKA
;
A
#
# COMPACT_ATOMS: atom_id res chain seq x y z
N MET A 1 -16.77 -11.58 -17.82
CA MET A 1 -15.43 -11.04 -17.51
C MET A 1 -14.71 -12.01 -16.58
N ALA A 2 -13.41 -12.24 -16.77
CA ALA A 2 -12.62 -13.05 -15.85
C ALA A 2 -12.39 -12.29 -14.53
N PRO A 3 -12.39 -12.96 -13.36
CA PRO A 3 -12.14 -12.31 -12.07
C PRO A 3 -10.87 -11.46 -12.05
N ASN A 4 -9.72 -12.03 -12.43
CA ASN A 4 -8.44 -11.32 -12.44
C ASN A 4 -8.42 -10.07 -13.35
N LEU A 5 -9.26 -10.05 -14.39
CA LEU A 5 -9.42 -8.86 -15.23
C LEU A 5 -10.22 -7.77 -14.51
N ILE A 6 -11.17 -8.13 -13.65
CA ILE A 6 -11.87 -7.19 -12.76
C ILE A 6 -10.84 -6.59 -11.79
N THR A 7 -10.06 -7.40 -11.08
CA THR A 7 -8.98 -6.94 -10.19
C THR A 7 -8.05 -5.93 -10.89
N LEU A 8 -7.54 -6.30 -12.07
CA LEU A 8 -6.63 -5.44 -12.85
C LEU A 8 -7.31 -4.14 -13.31
N SER A 9 -8.60 -4.21 -13.67
CA SER A 9 -9.38 -3.03 -14.04
C SER A 9 -9.58 -2.10 -12.83
N GLY A 10 -9.76 -2.65 -11.62
CA GLY A 10 -9.79 -1.90 -10.37
C GLY A 10 -8.52 -1.07 -10.17
N LEU A 11 -7.35 -1.69 -10.29
CA LEU A 11 -6.05 -1.00 -10.17
C LEU A 11 -5.90 0.16 -11.16
N SER A 12 -6.47 0.03 -12.37
CA SER A 12 -6.35 1.07 -13.40
C SER A 12 -6.90 2.43 -12.96
N PHE A 13 -7.93 2.46 -12.11
CA PHE A 13 -8.47 3.72 -11.57
C PHE A 13 -7.45 4.45 -10.68
N VAL A 14 -6.69 3.70 -9.88
CA VAL A 14 -5.64 4.24 -9.01
C VAL A 14 -4.47 4.72 -9.86
N LEU A 15 -4.08 3.96 -10.89
CA LEU A 15 -3.03 4.37 -11.82
C LEU A 15 -3.39 5.65 -12.58
N ILE A 16 -4.66 5.81 -12.98
CA ILE A 16 -5.17 7.04 -13.58
C ILE A 16 -5.04 8.21 -12.59
N ASN A 17 -5.40 8.02 -11.32
CA ASN A 17 -5.26 9.07 -10.31
C ASN A 17 -3.79 9.46 -10.10
N VAL A 18 -2.87 8.51 -10.05
CA VAL A 18 -1.42 8.77 -9.98
C VAL A 18 -0.92 9.52 -11.22
N ALA A 19 -1.41 9.18 -12.41
CA ALA A 19 -1.10 9.92 -13.62
C ALA A 19 -1.66 11.36 -13.56
N CYS A 20 -2.86 11.55 -13.01
CA CYS A 20 -3.43 12.88 -12.81
C CYS A 20 -2.59 13.72 -11.82
N ILE A 21 -2.07 13.12 -10.74
CA ILE A 21 -1.12 13.79 -9.83
C ILE A 21 0.08 14.30 -10.62
N ALA A 22 0.71 13.46 -11.45
CA ALA A 22 1.87 13.86 -12.24
C ALA A 22 1.57 15.03 -13.22
N LEU A 23 0.32 15.17 -13.67
CA LEU A 23 -0.10 16.20 -14.62
C LEU A 23 -0.57 17.50 -13.96
N TYR A 24 -1.23 17.42 -12.80
CA TYR A 24 -1.94 18.54 -12.18
C TYR A 24 -1.35 18.97 -10.82
N GLU A 25 -0.61 18.11 -10.13
CA GLU A 25 -0.13 18.33 -8.75
C GLU A 25 1.21 17.58 -8.50
N ALA A 26 2.24 17.85 -9.31
CA ALA A 26 3.48 17.05 -9.32
C ALA A 26 4.35 17.16 -8.05
N ASP A 27 4.76 18.36 -7.65
CA ASP A 27 4.09 19.06 -6.57
C ASP A 27 3.83 18.36 -5.21
N LEU A 28 2.65 17.73 -5.16
CA LEU A 28 1.96 17.21 -3.96
C LEU A 28 1.61 18.27 -2.90
N GLU A 29 1.78 19.57 -3.16
CA GLU A 29 1.59 20.65 -2.18
C GLU A 29 0.62 21.73 -2.68
N THR A 30 0.81 22.18 -3.93
CA THR A 30 0.00 23.21 -4.57
C THR A 30 -1.35 22.62 -4.95
N PRO A 31 -2.48 23.17 -4.45
CA PRO A 31 -3.80 22.64 -4.74
C PRO A 31 -4.10 22.54 -6.24
N GLY A 32 -4.40 21.32 -6.69
CA GLY A 32 -5.01 21.04 -7.98
C GLY A 32 -6.49 21.44 -8.04
N PRO A 33 -7.13 21.28 -9.22
CA PRO A 33 -8.55 21.59 -9.39
C PRO A 33 -9.43 20.62 -8.59
N ALA A 34 -10.56 21.09 -8.06
CA ALA A 34 -11.44 20.29 -7.19
C ALA A 34 -11.87 18.92 -7.76
N TRP A 35 -12.05 18.82 -9.09
CA TRP A 35 -12.42 17.56 -9.75
C TRP A 35 -11.34 16.48 -9.58
N LEU A 36 -10.07 16.86 -9.39
CA LEU A 36 -8.96 15.94 -9.17
C LEU A 36 -9.18 15.14 -7.88
N TYR A 37 -9.54 15.81 -6.79
CA TYR A 37 -9.83 15.15 -5.51
C TYR A 37 -11.13 14.34 -5.55
N LEU A 38 -12.13 14.77 -6.35
CA LEU A 38 -13.30 13.94 -6.62
C LEU A 38 -12.94 12.67 -7.39
N SER A 39 -12.00 12.74 -8.34
CA SER A 39 -11.51 11.57 -9.07
C SER A 39 -10.72 10.63 -8.15
N PHE A 40 -10.03 11.16 -7.14
CA PHE A 40 -9.36 10.36 -6.11
C PHE A 40 -10.37 9.56 -5.28
N ALA A 41 -11.41 10.22 -4.77
CA ALA A 41 -12.51 9.57 -4.06
C ALA A 41 -13.18 8.48 -4.92
N LEU A 42 -13.51 8.80 -6.16
CA LEU A 42 -14.14 7.88 -7.10
C LEU A 42 -13.22 6.69 -7.43
N GLY A 43 -11.95 6.95 -7.72
CA GLY A 43 -11.02 5.91 -8.12
C GLY A 43 -10.75 4.92 -6.99
N LEU A 44 -10.65 5.41 -5.74
CA LEU A 44 -10.52 4.56 -4.57
C LEU A 44 -11.79 3.74 -4.31
N PHE A 45 -12.97 4.35 -4.47
CA PHE A 45 -14.25 3.64 -4.39
C PHE A 45 -14.37 2.54 -5.46
N MET A 46 -13.98 2.85 -6.70
CA MET A 46 -14.02 1.90 -7.81
C MET A 46 -13.03 0.76 -7.63
N TYR A 47 -11.81 1.06 -7.15
CA TYR A 47 -10.81 0.06 -6.79
C TYR A 47 -11.39 -0.96 -5.80
N GLN A 48 -11.86 -0.48 -4.65
CA GLN A 48 -12.42 -1.33 -3.59
C GLN A 48 -13.65 -2.12 -4.06
N THR A 49 -14.47 -1.52 -4.93
CA THR A 49 -15.64 -2.20 -5.48
C THR A 49 -15.23 -3.35 -6.39
N PHE A 50 -14.23 -3.14 -7.24
CA PHE A 50 -13.78 -4.15 -8.20
C PHE A 50 -13.08 -5.31 -7.50
N ASP A 51 -12.22 -4.99 -6.53
CA ASP A 51 -11.63 -5.92 -5.56
C ASP A 51 -12.69 -6.83 -4.91
N ASN A 52 -13.68 -6.26 -4.23
CA ASN A 52 -14.75 -7.05 -3.60
C ASN A 52 -15.63 -7.88 -4.57
N VAL A 53 -15.74 -7.44 -5.82
CA VAL A 53 -16.57 -8.10 -6.84
C VAL A 53 -15.85 -9.28 -7.48
N ASP A 54 -14.53 -9.30 -7.53
CA ASP A 54 -13.78 -10.32 -8.27
C ASP A 54 -13.99 -11.73 -7.67
N GLY A 55 -13.99 -11.89 -6.36
CA GLY A 55 -14.13 -13.16 -5.67
C GLY A 55 -15.57 -13.64 -5.72
N ARG A 56 -16.54 -12.71 -5.65
CA ARG A 56 -17.95 -13.01 -5.90
C ARG A 56 -18.15 -13.50 -7.33
N GLN A 57 -17.51 -12.85 -8.29
CA GLN A 57 -17.55 -13.26 -9.69
C GLN A 57 -16.89 -14.63 -9.87
N ALA A 58 -15.73 -14.88 -9.25
CA ALA A 58 -15.02 -16.15 -9.33
C ALA A 58 -15.87 -17.32 -8.82
N ARG A 59 -16.59 -17.13 -7.71
CA ARG A 59 -17.55 -18.11 -7.18
C ARG A 59 -18.73 -18.32 -8.14
N LYS A 60 -19.30 -17.22 -8.67
CA LYS A 60 -20.42 -17.27 -9.63
C LYS A 60 -20.06 -17.99 -10.93
N THR A 61 -18.86 -17.78 -11.46
CA THR A 61 -18.40 -18.41 -12.71
C THR A 61 -17.76 -19.77 -12.51
N GLY A 62 -17.55 -20.21 -11.26
CA GLY A 62 -16.85 -21.45 -10.95
C GLY A 62 -15.36 -21.41 -11.34
N THR A 63 -14.74 -20.24 -11.28
CA THR A 63 -13.34 -20.00 -11.70
C THR A 63 -12.45 -19.56 -10.53
N SER A 64 -12.84 -19.83 -9.29
CA SER A 64 -11.97 -19.65 -8.12
C SER A 64 -10.71 -20.52 -8.26
N SER A 65 -9.53 -19.93 -8.05
CA SER A 65 -8.25 -20.62 -8.24
C SER A 65 -7.14 -20.00 -7.38
N ALA A 66 -6.08 -20.77 -7.13
CA ALA A 66 -4.87 -20.29 -6.48
C ALA A 66 -4.22 -19.12 -7.24
N LEU A 67 -4.27 -19.14 -8.59
CA LEU A 67 -3.83 -18.01 -9.41
C LEU A 67 -4.62 -16.75 -9.10
N GLY A 68 -5.96 -16.85 -9.06
CA GLY A 68 -6.81 -15.71 -8.73
C GLY A 68 -6.45 -15.11 -7.37
N HIS A 69 -6.23 -15.96 -6.37
CA HIS A 69 -5.84 -15.52 -5.03
C HIS A 69 -4.48 -14.82 -4.99
N VAL A 70 -3.45 -15.37 -5.66
CA VAL A 70 -2.13 -14.72 -5.76
C VAL A 70 -2.20 -13.41 -6.56
N PHE A 71 -3.04 -13.37 -7.59
CA PHE A 71 -3.22 -12.21 -8.45
C PHE A 71 -3.87 -11.07 -7.70
N ASP A 72 -4.96 -11.35 -6.99
CA ASP A 72 -5.75 -10.41 -6.19
C ASP A 72 -4.89 -9.70 -5.15
N HIS A 73 -4.30 -10.48 -4.22
CA HIS A 73 -3.32 -9.95 -3.27
C HIS A 73 -2.19 -9.22 -3.98
N GLY A 74 -1.66 -9.79 -5.06
CA GLY A 74 -0.61 -9.16 -5.87
C GLY A 74 -0.98 -7.78 -6.42
N ILE A 75 -2.26 -7.47 -6.63
CA ILE A 75 -2.73 -6.15 -7.03
C ILE A 75 -2.96 -5.24 -5.81
N ASP A 76 -3.59 -5.73 -4.74
CA ASP A 76 -3.79 -5.00 -3.46
C ASP A 76 -2.51 -4.46 -2.88
N THR A 77 -1.49 -5.29 -2.97
CA THR A 77 -0.16 -4.95 -2.55
C THR A 77 0.35 -3.69 -3.30
N LEU A 78 0.16 -3.59 -4.62
CA LEU A 78 0.62 -2.43 -5.40
C LEU A 78 -0.17 -1.18 -5.04
N ASN A 79 -1.45 -1.33 -4.72
CA ASN A 79 -2.33 -0.23 -4.38
C ASN A 79 -1.94 0.45 -3.06
N CYS A 80 -1.36 -0.26 -2.09
CA CYS A 80 -1.00 0.31 -0.78
C CYS A 80 -0.14 1.61 -0.86
N PRO A 81 1.06 1.59 -1.46
CA PRO A 81 1.87 2.80 -1.62
C PRO A 81 1.29 3.80 -2.64
N LEU A 82 0.60 3.33 -3.70
CA LEU A 82 -0.03 4.21 -4.70
C LEU A 82 -1.18 5.02 -4.09
N GLY A 83 -2.04 4.37 -3.32
CA GLY A 83 -3.10 4.98 -2.53
C GLY A 83 -2.52 5.93 -1.48
N GLY A 84 -1.40 5.56 -0.86
CA GLY A 84 -0.61 6.46 0.00
C GLY A 84 -0.22 7.76 -0.72
N LEU A 85 0.30 7.68 -1.95
CA LEU A 85 0.64 8.87 -2.75
C LEU A 85 -0.59 9.72 -3.10
N VAL A 86 -1.72 9.10 -3.43
CA VAL A 86 -2.99 9.81 -3.68
C VAL A 86 -3.50 10.52 -2.42
N GLN A 87 -3.31 9.89 -1.26
CA GLN A 87 -3.60 10.45 0.05
C GLN A 87 -2.71 11.66 0.34
N VAL A 88 -1.42 11.58 0.01
CA VAL A 88 -0.45 12.69 0.16
C VAL A 88 -0.87 13.92 -0.64
N ALA A 89 -1.25 13.75 -1.91
CA ALA A 89 -1.75 14.86 -2.74
C ALA A 89 -3.02 15.48 -2.14
N SER A 90 -3.96 14.65 -1.68
CA SER A 90 -5.20 15.15 -1.07
C SER A 90 -4.96 15.96 0.20
N LEU A 91 -3.95 15.60 0.97
CA LEU A 91 -3.56 16.32 2.19
C LEU A 91 -2.67 17.54 1.90
N GLY A 92 -2.18 17.72 0.67
CA GLY A 92 -1.28 18.79 0.29
C GLY A 92 0.00 18.79 1.12
N LEU A 93 0.63 17.62 1.30
CA LEU A 93 1.80 17.45 2.18
C LEU A 93 3.14 17.75 1.49
N GLY A 94 3.15 17.88 0.17
CA GLY A 94 4.35 18.04 -0.63
C GLY A 94 5.29 16.84 -0.57
N HIS A 95 6.50 17.05 -1.06
CA HIS A 95 7.63 16.12 -0.85
C HIS A 95 8.15 16.23 0.59
N SER A 96 7.39 15.71 1.56
CA SER A 96 7.73 15.81 2.98
C SER A 96 7.88 14.46 3.66
N VAL A 97 8.43 14.47 4.88
CA VAL A 97 8.51 13.29 5.75
C VAL A 97 7.12 12.76 6.10
N ASN A 98 6.13 13.66 6.26
CA ASN A 98 4.74 13.25 6.41
C ASN A 98 4.21 12.58 5.13
N GLY A 99 4.60 13.07 3.95
CA GLY A 99 4.29 12.40 2.70
C GLY A 99 4.84 10.96 2.65
N ALA A 100 6.12 10.79 2.99
CA ALA A 100 6.76 9.48 3.09
C ALA A 100 6.08 8.57 4.11
N PHE A 101 5.62 9.12 5.24
CA PHE A 101 4.85 8.39 6.24
C PHE A 101 3.59 7.77 5.63
N TYR A 102 2.77 8.52 4.88
CA TYR A 102 1.54 7.98 4.27
C TYR A 102 1.80 6.93 3.20
N VAL A 103 2.88 7.08 2.42
CA VAL A 103 3.29 6.08 1.43
C VAL A 103 3.68 4.74 2.08
N LEU A 104 4.32 4.78 3.25
CA LEU A 104 4.86 3.59 3.91
C LEU A 104 3.93 2.97 4.96
N ILE A 105 3.14 3.78 5.67
CA ILE A 105 2.28 3.29 6.76
C ILE A 105 1.16 2.38 6.24
N GLY A 106 0.63 2.67 5.04
CA GLY A 106 -0.36 1.83 4.37
C GLY A 106 0.16 0.43 4.06
N CYS A 107 1.49 0.26 3.98
CA CYS A 107 2.09 -1.04 3.76
C CYS A 107 2.03 -1.97 4.99
N VAL A 108 1.94 -1.40 6.20
CA VAL A 108 2.01 -2.17 7.44
C VAL A 108 0.77 -3.06 7.64
N PRO A 109 -0.47 -2.55 7.50
CA PRO A 109 -1.66 -3.39 7.62
C PRO A 109 -1.69 -4.54 6.63
N MET A 110 -1.35 -4.27 5.36
CA MET A 110 -1.39 -5.29 4.31
C MET A 110 -0.34 -6.39 4.54
N TRP A 111 0.86 -6.04 5.01
CA TRP A 111 1.85 -7.03 5.45
C TRP A 111 1.32 -7.90 6.59
N LEU A 112 0.77 -7.28 7.64
CA LEU A 112 0.29 -8.00 8.81
C LEU A 112 -0.89 -8.93 8.48
N SER A 113 -1.82 -8.50 7.63
CA SER A 113 -2.94 -9.33 7.17
C SER A 113 -2.48 -10.53 6.33
N THR A 114 -1.49 -10.33 5.47
CA THR A 114 -0.92 -11.43 4.67
C THR A 114 -0.10 -12.41 5.52
N TRP A 115 0.66 -11.88 6.50
CA TRP A 115 1.35 -12.70 7.49
C TRP A 115 0.36 -13.49 8.35
N GLU A 116 -0.74 -12.87 8.76
CA GLU A 116 -1.82 -13.53 9.47
C GLU A 116 -2.40 -14.67 8.65
N GLU A 117 -2.77 -14.41 7.39
CA GLU A 117 -3.35 -15.40 6.49
C GLU A 117 -2.44 -16.61 6.27
N TYR A 118 -1.13 -16.41 6.18
CA TYR A 118 -0.17 -17.53 6.09
C TYR A 118 -0.34 -18.52 7.25
N TYR A 119 -0.60 -18.01 8.46
CA TYR A 119 -0.75 -18.82 9.67
C TYR A 119 -2.18 -19.31 9.90
N THR A 120 -3.19 -18.48 9.68
CA THR A 120 -4.60 -18.81 9.93
C THR A 120 -5.20 -19.64 8.79
N GLY A 121 -4.72 -19.43 7.57
CA GLY A 121 -5.27 -19.97 6.32
C GLY A 121 -6.51 -19.25 5.81
N THR A 122 -6.84 -18.12 6.41
CA THR A 122 -7.96 -17.28 6.02
C THR A 122 -7.59 -15.83 6.22
N LEU A 123 -7.75 -15.00 5.19
CA LEU A 123 -7.74 -13.56 5.37
C LEU A 123 -8.94 -13.15 6.25
N TYR A 124 -8.66 -12.78 7.50
CA TYR A 124 -9.70 -12.35 8.42
C TYR A 124 -10.02 -10.87 8.16
N LEU A 125 -11.09 -10.62 7.40
CA LEU A 125 -11.57 -9.28 7.07
C LEU A 125 -12.50 -8.67 8.15
N GLY A 126 -12.47 -9.17 9.39
CA GLY A 126 -13.43 -8.77 10.42
C GLY A 126 -14.79 -9.48 10.29
N TYR A 127 -15.60 -9.40 11.35
CA TYR A 127 -16.73 -10.31 11.61
C TYR A 127 -17.93 -10.20 10.64
N ILE A 128 -17.93 -9.27 9.68
CA ILE A 128 -19.14 -8.96 8.92
C ILE A 128 -18.91 -8.99 7.42
N ASN A 129 -18.95 -10.20 6.87
CA ASN A 129 -18.88 -10.45 5.43
C ASN A 129 -20.04 -11.35 4.96
N GLY A 130 -21.28 -10.85 5.12
CA GLY A 130 -22.51 -11.53 4.70
C GLY A 130 -23.43 -10.61 3.89
N PRO A 131 -24.05 -11.07 2.78
CA PRO A 131 -24.96 -10.26 2.00
C PRO A 131 -26.43 -10.49 2.39
N THR A 132 -27.18 -9.38 2.45
CA THR A 132 -28.64 -9.25 2.24
C THR A 132 -29.57 -9.56 3.42
N GLU A 133 -29.87 -8.54 4.23
CA GLU A 133 -31.21 -7.99 4.49
C GLU A 133 -31.10 -6.88 5.54
N GLY A 134 -31.14 -5.63 5.10
CA GLY A 134 -31.07 -4.47 5.97
C GLY A 134 -30.16 -3.41 5.38
N ILE A 135 -30.61 -2.70 4.34
CA ILE A 135 -29.81 -1.66 3.69
C ILE A 135 -29.41 -0.54 4.69
N LEU A 136 -30.22 -0.28 5.71
CA LEU A 136 -29.90 0.70 6.76
C LEU A 136 -28.93 0.16 7.83
N ILE A 137 -29.01 -1.13 8.18
CA ILE A 137 -28.05 -1.80 9.06
C ILE A 137 -26.76 -2.07 8.29
N ALA A 138 -26.80 -2.36 6.99
CA ALA A 138 -25.66 -2.48 6.11
C ALA A 138 -24.99 -1.13 5.90
N ILE A 139 -25.72 -0.02 5.79
CA ILE A 139 -25.10 1.32 5.85
C ILE A 139 -24.47 1.55 7.23
N GLY A 140 -25.15 1.25 8.35
CA GLY A 140 -24.57 1.40 9.69
C GLY A 140 -23.36 0.50 9.96
N VAL A 141 -23.41 -0.74 9.50
CA VAL A 141 -22.36 -1.75 9.63
C VAL A 141 -21.26 -1.51 8.61
N HIS A 142 -21.53 -1.01 7.41
CA HIS A 142 -20.47 -0.56 6.49
C HIS A 142 -19.87 0.76 6.96
N LEU A 143 -20.62 1.64 7.62
CA LEU A 143 -20.05 2.85 8.23
C LEU A 143 -19.15 2.49 9.43
N ILE A 144 -19.51 1.47 10.21
CA ILE A 144 -18.69 0.98 11.33
C ILE A 144 -17.53 0.10 10.83
N SER A 145 -17.78 -0.92 10.00
CA SER A 145 -16.75 -1.77 9.39
C SER A 145 -15.80 -0.99 8.49
N ALA A 146 -16.26 0.00 7.73
CA ALA A 146 -15.36 0.82 6.91
C ALA A 146 -14.75 2.02 7.66
N PHE A 147 -15.18 2.29 8.90
CA PHE A 147 -14.37 3.01 9.88
C PHE A 147 -13.22 2.11 10.40
N PHE A 148 -13.41 0.79 10.48
CA PHE A 148 -12.37 -0.18 10.82
C PHE A 148 -11.44 -0.53 9.63
N GLU A 149 -11.92 -0.49 8.39
CA GLU A 149 -11.12 -0.74 7.17
C GLU A 149 -10.42 0.53 6.64
N GLY A 150 -10.63 1.70 7.25
CA GLY A 150 -9.96 2.96 6.90
C GLY A 150 -10.35 3.58 5.54
N ILE A 151 -11.03 2.84 4.68
CA ILE A 151 -11.36 3.24 3.30
C ILE A 151 -12.36 4.41 3.23
N LEU A 152 -13.39 4.44 4.09
CA LEU A 152 -14.32 5.58 4.13
C LEU A 152 -13.66 6.83 4.68
N ILE A 153 -12.69 6.66 5.59
CA ILE A 153 -11.90 7.77 6.09
C ILE A 153 -11.06 8.34 4.95
N ALA A 154 -10.40 7.51 4.15
CA ALA A 154 -9.64 7.93 2.97
C ALA A 154 -10.53 8.62 1.91
N ILE A 155 -11.69 8.05 1.55
CA ILE A 155 -12.67 8.69 0.66
C ILE A 155 -13.13 10.03 1.26
N GLY A 156 -13.42 10.07 2.56
CA GLY A 156 -13.77 11.28 3.27
C GLY A 156 -12.70 12.36 3.16
N VAL A 157 -11.41 11.99 3.28
CA VAL A 157 -10.31 12.94 3.07
C VAL A 157 -10.34 13.52 1.67
N HIS A 158 -10.47 12.68 0.63
CA HIS A 158 -10.54 13.13 -0.75
C HIS A 158 -11.73 14.08 -0.99
N LEU A 159 -12.90 13.78 -0.43
CA LEU A 159 -14.08 14.63 -0.54
C LEU A 159 -13.89 15.97 0.19
N ILE A 160 -13.34 15.95 1.41
CA ILE A 160 -13.04 17.19 2.16
C ILE A 160 -12.07 18.06 1.35
N SER A 161 -11.02 17.47 0.79
CA SER A 161 -10.08 18.20 -0.08
C SER A 161 -10.72 18.72 -1.36
N ALA A 162 -11.70 18.01 -1.92
CA ALA A 162 -12.45 18.48 -3.09
C ALA A 162 -13.30 19.72 -2.78
N PHE A 163 -13.98 19.76 -1.63
CA PHE A 163 -14.91 20.84 -1.28
C PHE A 163 -14.21 22.04 -0.63
N PHE A 164 -13.17 21.82 0.17
CA PHE A 164 -12.51 22.85 0.97
C PHE A 164 -11.06 23.13 0.54
N GLY A 165 -10.50 22.33 -0.37
CA GLY A 165 -9.11 22.39 -0.78
C GLY A 165 -8.17 21.68 0.21
N PRO A 166 -7.01 21.15 -0.22
CA PRO A 166 -6.04 20.48 0.65
C PRO A 166 -5.52 21.34 1.81
N ARG A 167 -5.53 22.67 1.66
CA ARG A 167 -5.06 23.61 2.71
C ARG A 167 -5.85 23.51 4.00
N ILE A 168 -7.08 22.99 3.99
CA ILE A 168 -7.86 22.78 5.21
C ILE A 168 -7.09 21.91 6.22
N TRP A 169 -6.34 20.91 5.76
CA TRP A 169 -5.60 19.97 6.60
C TRP A 169 -4.47 20.62 7.41
N HIS A 170 -3.99 21.78 6.96
CA HIS A 170 -2.99 22.59 7.64
C HIS A 170 -3.58 23.56 8.67
N SER A 171 -4.91 23.62 8.78
CA SER A 171 -5.59 24.44 9.77
C SER A 171 -5.38 23.90 11.18
N THR A 172 -5.30 24.80 12.15
CA THR A 172 -5.11 24.45 13.56
C THR A 172 -6.44 24.38 14.30
N VAL A 173 -6.51 23.47 15.26
CA VAL A 173 -7.61 23.31 16.22
C VAL A 173 -7.03 23.31 17.64
N ASP A 174 -7.74 23.96 18.56
CA ASP A 174 -7.38 23.96 19.98
C ASP A 174 -8.09 22.82 20.69
N LEU A 175 -7.30 21.84 21.17
CA LEU A 175 -7.80 20.67 21.89
C LEU A 175 -7.50 20.74 23.40
N SER A 176 -6.94 21.85 23.90
CA SER A 176 -6.52 21.97 25.30
C SER A 176 -7.66 21.74 26.30
N GLY A 177 -8.89 22.09 25.94
CA GLY A 177 -10.09 21.84 26.76
C GLY A 177 -10.60 20.41 26.73
N LEU A 178 -10.23 19.60 25.74
CA LEU A 178 -10.63 18.19 25.61
C LEU A 178 -9.53 17.25 26.11
N VAL A 179 -8.27 17.61 25.89
CA VAL A 179 -7.11 16.76 26.14
C VAL A 179 -6.08 17.55 26.95
N SER A 180 -6.07 17.33 28.26
CA SER A 180 -5.34 18.17 29.23
C SER A 180 -3.83 18.24 29.05
N TRP A 181 -3.21 17.27 28.36
CA TRP A 181 -1.77 17.29 28.05
C TRP A 181 -1.43 18.02 26.74
N VAL A 182 -2.42 18.48 25.96
CA VAL A 182 -2.20 19.23 24.72
C VAL A 182 -2.14 20.71 25.08
N SER A 183 -0.91 21.25 25.15
CA SER A 183 -0.66 22.64 25.56
C SER A 183 -0.62 23.64 24.41
N ARG A 184 -0.78 23.19 23.15
CA ARG A 184 -0.75 24.03 21.96
C ARG A 184 -1.85 23.65 20.97
N PRO A 185 -2.27 24.58 20.09
CA PRO A 185 -3.05 24.20 18.91
C PRO A 185 -2.31 23.14 18.09
N VAL A 186 -3.07 22.17 17.59
CA VAL A 186 -2.58 21.08 16.74
C VAL A 186 -3.21 21.21 15.35
N THR A 187 -2.49 20.81 14.32
CA THR A 187 -3.00 20.79 12.94
C THR A 187 -3.96 19.61 12.72
N LEU A 188 -4.85 19.72 11.73
CA LEU A 188 -5.69 18.58 11.35
C LEU A 188 -4.84 17.39 10.83
N ILE A 189 -3.69 17.64 10.19
CA ILE A 189 -2.71 16.60 9.83
C ILE A 189 -2.20 15.86 11.07
N GLU A 190 -1.82 16.58 12.13
CA GLU A 190 -1.36 15.93 13.38
C GLU A 190 -2.46 15.06 13.99
N CYS A 191 -3.71 15.54 13.98
CA CYS A 191 -4.86 14.76 14.41
C CYS A 191 -5.04 13.50 13.55
N PHE A 192 -4.92 13.64 12.22
CA PHE A 192 -5.09 12.53 11.29
C PHE A 192 -3.96 11.49 11.41
N ASN A 193 -2.71 11.94 11.63
CA ASN A 193 -1.58 11.06 11.92
C ASN A 193 -1.85 10.19 13.15
N VAL A 194 -2.39 10.77 14.23
CA VAL A 194 -2.75 10.02 15.45
C VAL A 194 -3.84 9.00 15.14
N ILE A 195 -4.87 9.36 14.38
CA ILE A 195 -5.94 8.43 13.97
C ILE A 195 -5.37 7.23 13.20
N VAL A 196 -4.51 7.49 12.22
CA VAL A 196 -3.86 6.43 11.42
C VAL A 196 -3.00 5.52 12.29
N LEU A 197 -2.19 6.09 13.18
CA LEU A 197 -1.35 5.30 14.09
C LEU A 197 -2.17 4.44 15.05
N LEU A 198 -3.28 4.96 15.59
CA LEU A 198 -4.19 4.19 16.43
C LEU A 198 -4.85 3.06 15.63
N ALA A 199 -5.33 3.33 14.42
CA ALA A 199 -5.92 2.31 13.57
C ALA A 199 -4.93 1.16 13.28
N VAL A 200 -3.68 1.49 12.94
CA VAL A 200 -2.66 0.47 12.61
C VAL A 200 -2.19 -0.29 13.85
N PHE A 201 -1.76 0.42 14.91
CA PHE A 201 -1.01 -0.19 16.00
C PHE A 201 -1.87 -0.56 17.22
N VAL A 202 -3.03 0.04 17.39
CA VAL A 202 -3.95 -0.25 18.51
C VAL A 202 -5.09 -1.15 18.09
N VAL A 203 -5.53 -1.06 16.83
CA VAL A 203 -6.64 -1.88 16.32
C VAL A 203 -6.12 -3.05 15.48
N HIS A 204 -5.50 -2.78 14.33
CA HIS A 204 -5.19 -3.82 13.34
C HIS A 204 -4.10 -4.79 13.81
N ALA A 205 -2.93 -4.27 14.20
CA ALA A 205 -1.78 -5.10 14.55
C ALA A 205 -2.04 -6.04 15.74
N PRO A 206 -2.69 -5.61 16.85
CA PRO A 206 -3.03 -6.50 17.94
C PRO A 206 -3.97 -7.63 17.52
N VAL A 207 -4.95 -7.36 16.66
CA VAL A 207 -5.88 -8.38 16.13
C VAL A 207 -5.11 -9.44 15.33
N CYS A 208 -4.25 -9.03 14.38
CA CYS A 208 -3.41 -9.96 13.62
C CYS A 208 -2.52 -10.80 14.54
N LEU A 209 -1.88 -10.18 15.55
CA LEU A 209 -1.03 -10.88 16.51
C LEU A 209 -1.80 -11.92 17.33
N MET A 210 -3.01 -11.59 17.79
CA MET A 210 -3.88 -12.51 18.54
C MET A 210 -4.31 -13.70 17.68
N ASN A 211 -4.69 -13.46 16.42
CA ASN A 211 -5.12 -14.49 15.49
C ASN A 211 -3.96 -15.44 15.14
N VAL A 212 -2.77 -14.90 14.85
CA VAL A 212 -1.57 -15.72 14.63
C VAL A 212 -1.18 -16.49 15.88
N HIS A 213 -1.26 -15.89 17.07
CA HIS A 213 -0.97 -16.58 18.31
C HIS A 213 -1.88 -17.80 18.51
N ALA A 214 -3.19 -17.63 18.29
CA ALA A 214 -4.17 -18.71 18.35
C ALA A 214 -3.87 -19.80 17.30
N ALA A 215 -3.57 -19.42 16.06
CA ALA A 215 -3.23 -20.35 14.99
C ALA A 215 -1.95 -21.14 15.31
N CYS A 216 -0.89 -20.46 15.75
CA CYS A 216 0.36 -21.09 16.19
C CYS A 216 0.14 -22.09 17.32
N LYS A 217 -0.65 -21.71 18.34
CA LYS A 217 -1.01 -22.60 19.46
C LYS A 217 -1.75 -23.85 18.96
N SER A 218 -2.69 -23.71 18.04
CA SER A 218 -3.46 -24.84 17.48
C SER A 218 -2.60 -25.80 16.64
N LYS A 219 -1.58 -25.27 15.95
CA LYS A 219 -0.70 -26.03 15.05
C LYS A 219 0.59 -26.53 15.73
N GLY A 220 0.80 -26.22 17.01
CA GLY A 220 2.03 -26.54 17.73
C GLY A 220 3.27 -25.81 17.21
N ILE A 221 3.09 -24.65 16.56
CA ILE A 221 4.18 -23.84 15.99
C ILE A 221 4.62 -22.80 17.02
N SER A 222 5.94 -22.54 17.09
CA SER A 222 6.47 -21.49 17.95
C SER A 222 6.03 -20.10 17.49
N PHE A 223 5.31 -19.38 18.35
CA PHE A 223 4.87 -18.02 18.09
C PHE A 223 6.03 -17.03 17.96
N THR A 224 7.15 -17.24 18.67
CA THR A 224 8.34 -16.38 18.55
C THR A 224 9.00 -16.52 17.19
N SER A 225 9.00 -17.73 16.63
CA SER A 225 9.46 -17.99 15.26
C SER A 225 8.53 -17.34 14.23
N ALA A 226 7.22 -17.32 14.48
CA ALA A 226 6.26 -16.62 13.63
C ALA A 226 6.46 -15.10 13.65
N ILE A 227 6.64 -14.52 14.84
CA ILE A 227 6.87 -13.07 14.98
C ILE A 227 8.17 -12.64 14.31
N SER A 228 9.24 -13.43 14.42
CA SER A 228 10.56 -13.06 13.88
C SER A 228 10.55 -12.89 12.35
N GLN A 229 9.58 -13.48 11.65
CA GLN A 229 9.40 -13.28 10.20
C GLN A 229 9.04 -11.83 9.84
N ASN A 230 8.39 -11.09 10.76
CA ASN A 230 8.11 -9.66 10.56
C ASN A 230 9.38 -8.80 10.55
N LEU A 231 10.52 -9.31 11.07
CA LEU A 231 11.81 -8.61 10.99
C LEU A 231 12.21 -8.31 9.55
N THR A 232 11.87 -9.21 8.63
CA THR A 232 12.09 -9.06 7.19
C THR A 232 11.46 -7.76 6.66
N PHE A 233 10.19 -7.52 7.00
CA PHE A 233 9.46 -6.33 6.60
C PHE A 233 9.89 -5.09 7.40
N ALA A 234 10.20 -5.25 8.69
CA ALA A 234 10.70 -4.17 9.52
C ALA A 234 12.07 -3.63 9.03
N ILE A 235 13.00 -4.51 8.63
CA ILE A 235 14.27 -4.12 8.01
C ILE A 235 13.99 -3.33 6.74
N TYR A 236 13.07 -3.80 5.92
CA TYR A 236 12.71 -3.14 4.68
C TYR A 236 12.16 -1.71 4.91
N ILE A 237 11.13 -1.56 5.73
CA ILE A 237 10.54 -0.25 6.06
C ILE A 237 11.59 0.65 6.71
N GLY A 238 12.45 0.09 7.58
CA GLY A 238 13.57 0.79 8.19
C GLY A 238 14.58 1.32 7.17
N LEU A 239 14.91 0.55 6.13
CA LEU A 239 15.80 0.99 5.06
C LEU A 239 15.15 2.08 4.19
N CYS A 240 13.86 1.97 3.88
CA CYS A 240 13.12 3.03 3.19
C CYS A 240 13.16 4.33 3.99
N TRP A 241 12.87 4.25 5.28
CA TRP A 241 12.89 5.38 6.19
C TRP A 241 14.29 5.98 6.28
N ALA A 242 15.32 5.14 6.49
CA ALA A 242 16.71 5.57 6.58
C ALA A 242 17.23 6.26 5.32
N TRP A 243 16.73 5.88 4.14
CA TRP A 243 17.06 6.59 2.90
C TRP A 243 16.35 7.95 2.86
N ILE A 244 15.02 7.95 2.92
CA ILE A 244 14.22 9.15 2.63
C ILE A 244 14.34 10.24 3.69
N THR A 245 14.61 9.88 4.95
CA THR A 245 14.81 10.84 6.04
C THR A 245 16.28 11.18 6.28
N SER A 246 17.21 10.67 5.45
CA SER A 246 18.61 11.04 5.57
C SER A 246 18.77 12.56 5.35
N PRO A 247 19.52 13.28 6.21
CA PRO A 247 19.78 14.71 5.98
C PRO A 247 20.61 14.98 4.72
N TYR A 248 21.19 13.92 4.13
CA TYR A 248 21.95 13.96 2.89
C TYR A 248 21.13 13.53 1.67
N SER A 249 19.88 13.11 1.86
CA SER A 249 18.97 12.76 0.76
C SER A 249 18.32 14.02 0.20
N SER A 250 18.25 14.05 -1.13
CA SER A 250 17.60 15.08 -1.92
C SER A 250 16.19 14.70 -2.38
N LEU A 251 15.71 13.48 -2.07
CA LEU A 251 14.40 12.97 -2.49
C LEU A 251 13.21 13.82 -2.02
N LEU A 252 13.34 14.46 -0.85
CA LEU A 252 12.34 15.35 -0.28
C LEU A 252 12.68 16.84 -0.47
N SER A 253 13.78 17.16 -1.16
CA SER A 253 14.16 18.55 -1.36
C SER A 253 13.18 19.24 -2.32
N PRO A 254 12.77 20.50 -2.06
CA PRO A 254 11.96 21.27 -2.99
C PRO A 254 12.62 21.29 -4.37
N THR A 255 11.83 21.13 -5.42
CA THR A 255 12.33 21.05 -6.81
C THR A 255 12.81 22.43 -7.29
N THR A 256 13.90 22.94 -6.75
CA THR A 256 14.52 24.19 -7.18
C THR A 256 15.60 23.88 -8.23
N GLY A 257 15.19 23.57 -9.45
CA GLY A 257 16.14 23.40 -10.55
C GLY A 257 15.59 22.72 -11.80
N SER A 258 16.35 22.87 -12.89
CA SER A 258 16.12 22.29 -14.22
C SER A 258 16.47 20.79 -14.34
N ILE A 259 16.68 20.09 -13.22
CA ILE A 259 16.92 18.64 -13.22
C ILE A 259 15.55 17.98 -13.13
N PRO A 260 15.12 17.26 -14.18
CA PRO A 260 13.81 16.67 -14.20
C PRO A 260 13.84 15.40 -13.36
N HIS A 261 13.12 15.47 -12.24
CA HIS A 261 12.62 14.34 -11.46
C HIS A 261 13.59 13.71 -10.47
N GLY A 262 13.21 13.81 -9.20
CA GLY A 262 13.87 13.31 -7.99
C GLY A 262 12.93 13.60 -6.83
N GLY A 263 11.94 12.73 -6.58
CA GLY A 263 10.84 13.10 -5.68
C GLY A 263 10.08 11.94 -5.03
N LEU A 264 9.18 12.28 -4.10
CA LEU A 264 8.36 11.31 -3.37
C LEU A 264 7.54 10.39 -4.30
N THR A 265 7.08 10.88 -5.45
CA THR A 265 6.37 10.08 -6.46
C THR A 265 7.23 8.95 -7.01
N GLU A 266 8.48 9.24 -7.38
CA GLU A 266 9.40 8.23 -7.92
C GLU A 266 9.83 7.25 -6.84
N PHE A 267 10.07 7.75 -5.63
CA PHE A 267 10.31 6.90 -4.47
C PHE A 267 9.11 5.97 -4.21
N THR A 268 7.88 6.47 -4.35
CA THR A 268 6.67 5.65 -4.24
C THR A 268 6.64 4.56 -5.31
N LEU A 269 6.87 4.90 -6.58
CA LEU A 269 6.93 3.91 -7.66
C LEU A 269 8.07 2.90 -7.44
N LEU A 270 9.19 3.37 -6.87
CA LEU A 270 10.30 2.52 -6.48
C LEU A 270 9.86 1.55 -5.37
N VAL A 271 9.17 2.02 -4.33
CA VAL A 271 8.59 1.19 -3.26
C VAL A 271 7.62 0.13 -3.84
N VAL A 272 6.75 0.54 -4.77
CA VAL A 272 5.80 -0.35 -5.48
C VAL A 272 6.53 -1.51 -6.15
N PHE A 273 7.59 -1.22 -6.93
CA PHE A 273 8.25 -2.23 -7.77
C PHE A 273 9.45 -2.94 -7.13
N VAL A 274 10.26 -2.23 -6.34
CA VAL A 274 11.43 -2.81 -5.65
C VAL A 274 10.95 -3.76 -4.59
N CYS A 275 10.04 -3.31 -3.71
CA CYS A 275 10.32 -3.67 -2.33
C CYS A 275 9.24 -4.23 -1.44
N THR A 276 7.95 -4.15 -1.76
CA THR A 276 7.00 -4.60 -0.74
C THR A 276 6.00 -5.61 -1.24
N PHE A 277 5.58 -5.48 -2.48
CA PHE A 277 4.20 -5.83 -2.68
C PHE A 277 3.96 -6.65 -3.90
N GLY A 278 4.51 -6.28 -5.05
CA GLY A 278 4.44 -7.16 -6.20
C GLY A 278 5.20 -8.49 -6.07
N ARG A 279 6.05 -8.70 -5.05
CA ARG A 279 7.00 -9.84 -5.00
C ARG A 279 7.22 -10.50 -3.66
N MET A 280 7.16 -9.78 -2.53
CA MET A 280 7.37 -10.39 -1.21
C MET A 280 6.05 -10.97 -0.68
N LEU A 281 4.99 -10.16 -0.64
CA LEU A 281 3.68 -10.63 -0.20
C LEU A 281 3.09 -11.74 -1.05
N PRO A 282 3.07 -11.66 -2.40
CA PRO A 282 2.63 -12.74 -3.24
C PRO A 282 3.42 -14.02 -3.01
N ARG A 283 4.70 -13.94 -2.59
CA ARG A 283 5.46 -15.13 -2.19
C ARG A 283 5.03 -15.69 -0.84
N VAL A 284 4.60 -14.85 0.10
CA VAL A 284 3.99 -15.32 1.36
C VAL A 284 2.69 -16.05 1.05
N ILE A 285 1.85 -15.49 0.16
CA ILE A 285 0.61 -16.13 -0.30
C ILE A 285 0.90 -17.41 -1.09
N ILE A 286 1.88 -17.41 -2.00
CA ILE A 286 2.29 -18.63 -2.70
C ILE A 286 2.77 -19.68 -1.69
N ALA A 287 3.61 -19.30 -0.71
CA ALA A 287 4.07 -20.22 0.32
C ALA A 287 2.90 -20.79 1.13
N HIS A 288 1.91 -19.97 1.47
CA HIS A 288 0.68 -20.43 2.09
C HIS A 288 -0.05 -21.46 1.21
N LEU A 289 -0.33 -21.11 -0.05
CA LEU A 289 -1.10 -21.94 -0.99
C LEU A 289 -0.39 -23.24 -1.38
N THR A 290 0.95 -23.25 -1.38
CA THR A 290 1.74 -24.44 -1.68
C THR A 290 2.21 -25.18 -0.43
N HIS A 291 1.80 -24.75 0.77
CA HIS A 291 2.30 -25.26 2.05
C HIS A 291 3.84 -25.24 2.15
N GLY A 292 4.46 -24.25 1.54
CA GLY A 292 5.91 -24.02 1.57
C GLY A 292 6.35 -23.27 2.83
N PRO A 293 7.67 -23.20 3.07
CA PRO A 293 8.21 -22.40 4.16
C PRO A 293 7.99 -20.89 3.92
N PHE A 294 7.95 -20.12 5.00
CA PHE A 294 7.87 -18.67 4.91
C PHE A 294 9.07 -18.12 4.12
N PRO A 295 8.85 -17.23 3.13
CA PRO A 295 9.92 -16.77 2.25
C PRO A 295 10.96 -15.92 2.99
N SER A 296 12.23 -16.11 2.66
CA SER A 296 13.33 -15.27 3.15
C SER A 296 13.40 -13.92 2.43
N LEU A 297 14.08 -12.96 3.05
CA LEU A 297 14.33 -11.65 2.46
C LEU A 297 15.23 -11.79 1.22
N LEU A 298 14.80 -11.20 0.09
CA LEU A 298 15.50 -11.37 -1.18
C LEU A 298 16.50 -10.24 -1.44
N PRO A 299 17.72 -10.55 -1.90
CA PRO A 299 18.68 -9.53 -2.30
C PRO A 299 18.12 -8.60 -3.38
N SER A 300 17.39 -9.12 -4.37
CA SER A 300 16.79 -8.30 -5.44
C SER A 300 15.76 -7.28 -4.93
N VAL A 301 15.27 -7.48 -3.71
CA VAL A 301 14.32 -6.61 -3.04
C VAL A 301 15.08 -5.59 -2.17
N ILE A 302 16.01 -6.04 -1.33
CA ILE A 302 16.77 -5.13 -0.45
C ILE A 302 17.71 -4.22 -1.22
N LEU A 303 18.45 -4.77 -2.20
CA LEU A 303 19.63 -4.13 -2.77
C LEU A 303 19.34 -2.75 -3.39
N PRO A 304 18.23 -2.52 -4.12
CA PRO A 304 17.96 -1.20 -4.67
C PRO A 304 17.70 -0.15 -3.58
N ILE A 305 17.02 -0.49 -2.47
CA ILE A 305 16.82 0.43 -1.34
C ILE A 305 18.13 0.62 -0.56
N LEU A 306 18.82 -0.49 -0.25
CA LEU A 306 20.09 -0.44 0.47
C LEU A 306 21.15 0.36 -0.28
N GLY A 307 21.25 0.22 -1.60
CA GLY A 307 22.17 1.03 -2.39
C GLY A 307 21.83 2.52 -2.32
N GLY A 308 20.54 2.88 -2.27
CA GLY A 308 20.10 4.26 -2.04
C GLY A 308 20.54 4.79 -0.68
N VAL A 309 20.29 4.01 0.38
CA VAL A 309 20.78 4.30 1.75
C VAL A 309 22.28 4.51 1.77
N LEU A 310 23.05 3.62 1.12
CA LEU A 310 24.51 3.69 1.11
C LEU A 310 24.99 4.94 0.37
N ILE A 311 24.48 5.20 -0.84
CA ILE A 311 24.89 6.34 -1.68
C ILE A 311 24.69 7.66 -0.94
N VAL A 312 23.52 7.89 -0.34
CA VAL A 312 23.25 9.17 0.35
C VAL A 312 24.11 9.34 1.60
N ASN A 313 24.40 8.24 2.31
CA ASN A 313 25.17 8.29 3.55
C ASN A 313 26.69 8.31 3.35
N LEU A 314 27.21 8.14 2.12
CA LEU A 314 28.63 8.37 1.83
C LEU A 314 29.05 9.82 2.17
N ASN A 315 28.14 10.78 2.01
CA ASN A 315 28.33 12.18 2.42
C ASN A 315 28.70 12.31 3.92
N ARG A 316 28.16 11.44 4.78
CA ARG A 316 28.46 11.41 6.22
C ARG A 316 29.94 11.11 6.50
N PHE A 317 30.59 10.38 5.60
CA PHE A 317 32.00 9.99 5.71
C PHE A 317 32.93 10.94 4.92
N GLY A 318 32.43 12.09 4.48
CA GLY A 318 33.20 13.10 3.76
C GLY A 318 33.32 12.86 2.25
N TRP A 319 32.57 11.90 1.70
CA TRP A 319 32.59 11.58 0.27
C TRP A 319 31.41 12.31 -0.38
N TYR A 320 31.69 13.46 -1.02
CA TYR A 320 30.64 14.29 -1.61
C TYR A 320 29.92 13.56 -2.76
N ILE A 321 28.62 13.33 -2.58
CA ILE A 321 27.69 12.81 -3.58
C ILE A 321 26.74 13.94 -3.96
N ALA A 322 26.78 14.34 -5.23
CA ALA A 322 25.87 15.36 -5.75
C ALA A 322 24.42 14.84 -5.77
N PRO A 323 23.40 15.69 -5.50
CA PRO A 323 21.98 15.30 -5.55
C PRO A 323 21.56 14.61 -6.86
N ALA A 324 22.13 15.02 -7.99
CA ALA A 324 21.87 14.40 -9.28
C ALA A 324 22.22 12.90 -9.31
N VAL A 325 23.24 12.46 -8.56
CA VAL A 325 23.62 11.04 -8.50
C VAL A 325 22.53 10.20 -7.83
N GLU A 326 21.93 10.71 -6.75
CA GLU A 326 20.81 10.05 -6.07
C GLU A 326 19.58 9.95 -6.98
N VAL A 327 19.32 11.00 -7.76
CA VAL A 327 18.26 11.01 -8.78
C VAL A 327 18.49 9.92 -9.83
N TRP A 328 19.66 9.92 -10.48
CA TRP A 328 19.99 8.92 -11.49
C TRP A 328 19.96 7.51 -10.93
N TYR A 329 20.41 7.32 -9.69
CA TYR A 329 20.32 6.05 -8.99
C TYR A 329 18.86 5.63 -8.78
N THR A 330 17.99 6.55 -8.33
CA THR A 330 16.56 6.30 -8.13
C THR A 330 15.90 5.86 -9.43
N HIS A 331 16.18 6.53 -10.55
CA HIS A 331 15.66 6.14 -11.87
C HIS A 331 16.17 4.77 -12.33
N ALA A 332 17.47 4.51 -12.18
CA ALA A 332 18.05 3.22 -12.54
C ALA A 332 17.47 2.08 -11.69
N ALA A 333 17.34 2.31 -10.39
CA ALA A 333 16.73 1.38 -9.45
C ALA A 333 15.25 1.13 -9.80
N LEU A 334 14.53 2.18 -10.19
CA LEU A 334 13.12 2.09 -10.60
C LEU A 334 12.95 1.25 -11.86
N VAL A 335 13.73 1.53 -12.91
CA VAL A 335 13.70 0.78 -14.18
C VAL A 335 14.07 -0.68 -13.95
N TYR A 336 15.16 -0.94 -13.22
CA TYR A 336 15.56 -2.30 -12.84
C TYR A 336 14.41 -3.04 -12.15
N SER A 337 13.78 -2.38 -11.19
CA SER A 337 12.77 -3.00 -10.33
C SER A 337 11.47 -3.23 -11.06
N PHE A 338 11.06 -2.30 -11.93
CA PHE A 338 9.92 -2.47 -12.82
C PHE A 338 10.09 -3.68 -13.74
N ILE A 339 11.22 -3.76 -14.46
CA ILE A 339 11.51 -4.88 -15.36
C ILE A 339 11.55 -6.20 -14.59
N SER A 340 12.22 -6.19 -13.44
CA SER A 340 12.32 -7.37 -12.57
C SER A 340 10.92 -7.81 -12.13
N TRP A 341 10.14 -6.91 -11.54
CA TRP A 341 8.77 -7.18 -11.08
C TRP A 341 7.89 -7.70 -12.23
N GLN A 342 7.87 -7.02 -13.37
CA GLN A 342 7.06 -7.40 -14.53
C GLN A 342 7.41 -8.80 -15.03
N HIS A 343 8.70 -9.11 -15.15
CA HIS A 343 9.16 -10.45 -15.52
C HIS A 343 8.65 -11.51 -14.54
N TRP A 344 8.76 -11.24 -13.23
CA TRP A 344 8.29 -12.18 -12.20
C TRP A 344 6.77 -12.37 -12.26
N ALA A 345 5.99 -11.29 -12.37
CA ALA A 345 4.53 -11.34 -12.42
C ALA A 345 4.02 -12.12 -13.64
N VAL A 346 4.62 -11.89 -14.81
CA VAL A 346 4.29 -12.62 -16.05
C VAL A 346 4.63 -14.10 -15.90
N VAL A 347 5.84 -14.43 -15.42
CA VAL A 347 6.24 -15.82 -15.21
C VAL A 347 5.33 -16.51 -14.20
N ALA A 348 4.99 -15.87 -13.09
CA ALA A 348 4.06 -16.42 -12.10
C ALA A 348 2.69 -16.72 -12.74
N CYS A 349 2.11 -15.75 -13.46
CA CYS A 349 0.84 -15.92 -14.15
C CYS A 349 0.87 -17.08 -15.15
N ILE A 350 1.93 -17.19 -15.96
CA ILE A 350 2.11 -18.27 -16.94
C ILE A 350 2.21 -19.61 -16.23
N ARG A 351 3.10 -19.76 -15.24
CA ARG A 351 3.34 -21.02 -14.52
C ARG A 351 2.08 -21.53 -13.84
N PHE A 352 1.34 -20.65 -13.18
CA PHE A 352 0.06 -21.02 -12.57
C PHE A 352 -1.00 -21.36 -13.61
N SER A 353 -1.09 -20.60 -14.72
CA SER A 353 -2.04 -20.88 -15.80
C SER A 353 -1.77 -22.25 -16.44
N GLU A 354 -0.50 -22.58 -16.67
CA GLU A 354 -0.04 -23.88 -17.18
C GLU A 354 -0.37 -25.02 -16.20
N ALA A 355 0.02 -24.87 -14.93
CA ALA A 355 -0.18 -25.89 -13.91
C ALA A 355 -1.66 -26.18 -13.62
N LEU A 356 -2.51 -25.16 -13.66
CA LEU A 356 -3.95 -25.28 -13.39
C LEU A 356 -4.77 -25.50 -14.66
N GLY A 357 -4.18 -25.39 -15.85
CA GLY A 357 -4.89 -25.51 -17.12
C GLY A 357 -5.95 -24.43 -17.33
N ILE A 358 -5.76 -23.22 -16.80
CA ILE A 358 -6.68 -22.06 -16.92
C ILE A 358 -6.03 -20.91 -17.71
N ASN A 359 -6.80 -19.89 -18.05
CA ASN A 359 -6.26 -18.63 -18.58
C ASN A 359 -6.27 -17.59 -17.46
N CYS A 360 -5.25 -16.73 -17.38
CA CYS A 360 -5.17 -15.71 -16.34
C CYS A 360 -6.26 -14.62 -16.48
N LEU A 361 -6.41 -14.02 -17.66
CA LEU A 361 -7.29 -12.85 -17.88
C LEU A 361 -8.56 -13.16 -18.68
N THR A 362 -8.80 -14.43 -19.02
CA THR A 362 -10.00 -14.86 -19.77
C THR A 362 -10.59 -16.11 -19.15
N ILE A 363 -11.88 -16.35 -19.36
CA ILE A 363 -12.54 -17.60 -18.95
C ILE A 363 -12.53 -18.54 -20.15
N LYS A 364 -12.00 -19.76 -19.97
CA LYS A 364 -12.07 -20.78 -21.02
C LYS A 364 -13.53 -21.13 -21.30
N PRO A 365 -13.94 -21.29 -22.56
CA PRO A 365 -15.27 -21.78 -22.88
C PRO A 365 -15.49 -23.15 -22.22
N LYS A 366 -16.67 -23.38 -21.64
CA LYS A 366 -17.05 -24.73 -21.22
C LYS A 366 -17.02 -25.62 -22.47
N LYS A 367 -16.32 -26.77 -22.40
CA LYS A 367 -16.45 -27.78 -23.47
C LYS A 367 -17.93 -28.17 -23.52
N ALA A 368 -18.53 -27.98 -24.69
CA ALA A 368 -19.93 -28.23 -24.97
C ALA A 368 -20.27 -29.72 -24.82
#